data_AF-A0A956PHE5-F1
#
_entry.id   AF-A0A956PHE5-F1
#
_cell.length_a   1.000
_cell.length_b   1.000
_cell.length_c   1.000
_cell.angle_alpha   90.00
_cell.angle_beta   90.00
_cell.angle_gamma   90.00
#
_symmetry.space_group_name_H-M   'P 1'
#
loop_
_entity.id
_entity.type
_entity.pdbx_description
1 polymer ?
#
loop_
_entity_poly.entity_id
_entity_poly.type
_entity_poly.pdbx_seq_one_letter_code
_entity_poly.pdbx_strand_id
1 'polypeptide(L)'
;MQPSDDLIKYQEVIAALVQFSTEAEAVAHVGISRTTLYRWKKDPEFQRLFKEARQELYDHALIRVQAETSQALDTLHDVMVNSQQDGPRVSAAKAILEMSTKRFEHEEILDRLAAIEQADKEEKRGTK
;
A
#
# COMPACT_ATOMS: atom_id res chain seq x y z
N MET A 1 17.80 -10.89 -29.02
CA MET A 1 16.72 -9.95 -28.71
C MET A 1 17.39 -8.65 -28.27
N GLN A 2 16.99 -7.49 -28.79
CA GLN A 2 17.62 -6.22 -28.43
C GLN A 2 17.16 -5.79 -27.02
N PRO A 3 17.97 -5.02 -26.26
CA PRO A 3 17.64 -4.61 -24.89
C PRO A 3 16.28 -3.90 -24.73
N SER A 4 15.76 -3.29 -25.80
CA SER A 4 14.46 -2.60 -25.81
C SER A 4 13.24 -3.53 -25.86
N ASP A 5 13.36 -4.72 -26.45
CA ASP A 5 12.24 -5.65 -26.63
C ASP A 5 11.92 -6.40 -25.33
N ASP A 6 12.96 -6.67 -24.53
CA ASP A 6 12.82 -7.36 -23.25
C ASP A 6 12.11 -6.49 -22.21
N LEU A 7 12.31 -5.17 -22.25
CA LEU A 7 11.67 -4.23 -21.31
C LEU A 7 10.14 -4.16 -21.50
N ILE A 8 9.68 -4.12 -22.76
CA ILE A 8 8.24 -4.15 -23.08
C ILE A 8 7.63 -5.47 -22.59
N LYS A 9 8.33 -6.59 -22.83
CA LYS A 9 7.89 -7.90 -22.37
C LYS A 9 7.91 -8.04 -20.84
N TYR A 10 8.84 -7.38 -20.14
CA TYR A 10 8.86 -7.33 -18.67
C TYR A 10 7.60 -6.66 -18.16
N GLN A 11 7.24 -5.50 -18.72
CA GLN A 11 6.05 -4.76 -18.32
C GLN A 11 4.76 -5.57 -18.56
N GLU A 12 4.61 -6.22 -19.71
CA GLU A 12 3.46 -7.08 -20.00
C GLU A 12 3.31 -8.23 -18.99
N VAL A 13 4.42 -8.93 -18.68
CA VAL A 13 4.41 -10.03 -17.71
C VAL A 13 4.17 -9.53 -16.30
N ILE A 14 4.74 -8.39 -15.91
CA ILE A 14 4.53 -7.77 -14.60
C ILE A 14 3.07 -7.37 -14.42
N ALA A 15 2.45 -6.74 -15.42
CA ALA A 15 1.04 -6.40 -15.40
C ALA A 15 0.15 -7.65 -15.22
N ALA A 16 0.46 -8.74 -15.92
CA ALA A 16 -0.24 -10.00 -15.73
C ALA A 16 0.00 -10.59 -14.32
N LEU A 17 1.24 -10.59 -13.83
CA LEU A 17 1.58 -11.14 -12.51
C LEU A 17 0.88 -10.45 -11.35
N VAL A 18 0.55 -9.17 -11.51
CA VAL A 18 -0.20 -8.44 -10.48
C VAL A 18 -1.72 -8.53 -10.63
N GLN A 19 -2.20 -8.97 -11.79
CA GLN A 19 -3.63 -9.15 -12.06
C GLN A 19 -4.13 -10.56 -11.74
N PHE A 20 -3.31 -11.59 -11.98
CA PHE A 20 -3.69 -12.99 -11.81
C PHE A 20 -3.28 -13.57 -10.45
N SER A 21 -4.07 -14.52 -9.95
CA SER A 21 -3.85 -15.19 -8.66
C SER A 21 -2.64 -16.12 -8.66
N THR A 22 -2.18 -16.56 -9.84
CA THR A 22 -1.05 -17.49 -9.97
C THR A 22 -0.09 -17.09 -11.10
N GLU A 23 1.20 -17.40 -10.92
CA GLU A 23 2.21 -17.19 -11.96
C GLU A 23 1.91 -17.98 -13.24
N ALA A 24 1.27 -19.15 -13.11
CA ALA A 24 0.93 -20.01 -14.24
C ALA A 24 -0.11 -19.37 -15.18
N GLU A 25 -1.12 -18.72 -14.61
CA GLU A 25 -2.12 -17.97 -15.38
C GLU A 25 -1.50 -16.73 -16.03
N ALA A 26 -0.67 -15.99 -15.29
CA ALA A 26 0.00 -14.80 -15.81
C ALA A 26 0.89 -15.09 -17.02
N VAL A 27 1.74 -16.14 -16.95
CA VAL A 27 2.62 -16.50 -18.07
C VAL A 27 1.85 -17.06 -19.25
N ALA A 28 0.76 -17.81 -19.01
CA ALA A 28 -0.11 -18.31 -20.07
C ALA A 28 -0.83 -17.17 -20.79
N HIS A 29 -1.28 -16.16 -20.05
CA HIS A 29 -1.94 -14.97 -20.60
C HIS A 29 -1.01 -14.17 -21.53
N VAL A 30 0.25 -14.00 -21.15
CA VAL A 30 1.24 -13.24 -21.95
C VAL A 30 1.91 -14.12 -23.03
N GLY A 31 1.75 -15.44 -22.96
CA GLY A 31 2.31 -16.38 -23.92
C GLY A 31 3.81 -16.67 -23.72
N ILE A 32 4.31 -16.66 -22.49
CA ILE A 32 5.68 -17.03 -22.16
C ILE A 32 5.77 -18.33 -21.35
N SER A 33 6.94 -18.98 -21.36
CA SER A 33 7.16 -20.18 -20.56
C SER A 33 7.47 -19.82 -19.09
N ARG A 34 7.13 -20.73 -18.15
CA ARG A 34 7.53 -20.60 -16.74
C ARG A 34 9.04 -20.51 -16.55
N THR A 35 9.82 -21.20 -17.41
CA THR A 35 11.29 -21.15 -17.41
C THR A 35 11.80 -19.75 -17.75
N THR A 36 11.15 -19.07 -18.70
CA THR A 36 11.45 -17.68 -19.07
C THR A 36 11.21 -16.76 -17.88
N LEU A 37 10.04 -16.87 -17.23
CA LEU A 37 9.74 -16.09 -16.03
C LEU A 37 10.75 -16.35 -14.91
N TYR A 38 11.13 -17.61 -14.67
CA TYR A 38 12.12 -17.95 -13.65
C TYR A 38 13.47 -17.26 -13.87
N ARG A 39 13.91 -17.15 -15.14
CA ARG A 39 15.12 -16.40 -15.49
C ARG A 39 14.94 -14.90 -15.26
N TRP A 40 13.84 -14.32 -15.72
CA TRP A 40 13.56 -12.88 -15.55
C TRP A 40 13.41 -12.47 -14.09
N LYS A 41 12.84 -13.32 -13.22
CA LYS A 41 12.79 -13.05 -11.78
C LYS A 41 14.16 -12.92 -11.11
N LYS A 42 15.26 -13.33 -11.77
CA LYS A 42 16.63 -13.13 -11.29
C LYS A 42 17.29 -11.87 -11.87
N ASP A 43 16.65 -11.25 -12.86
CA ASP A 43 17.11 -10.00 -13.45
C ASP A 43 16.79 -8.83 -12.51
N PRO A 44 17.79 -8.02 -12.09
CA PRO A 44 17.57 -6.87 -11.24
C PRO A 44 16.56 -5.86 -11.79
N GLU A 45 16.50 -5.69 -13.11
CA GLU A 45 15.60 -4.71 -13.74
C GLU A 45 14.15 -5.19 -13.72
N PHE A 46 13.93 -6.48 -13.94
CA PHE A 46 12.61 -7.10 -13.76
C PHE A 46 12.14 -6.99 -12.29
N GLN A 47 13.03 -7.25 -11.33
CA GLN A 47 12.71 -7.14 -9.91
C GLN A 47 12.34 -5.71 -9.51
N ARG A 48 13.07 -4.70 -10.04
CA ARG A 48 12.79 -3.29 -9.82
C ARG A 48 11.39 -2.92 -10.32
N LEU A 49 11.09 -3.22 -11.59
CA LEU A 49 9.79 -2.93 -12.20
C LEU A 49 8.65 -3.68 -11.52
N PHE A 50 8.86 -4.95 -11.14
CA PHE A 50 7.84 -5.74 -10.45
C PHE A 50 7.54 -5.18 -9.06
N LYS A 51 8.57 -4.72 -8.34
CA LYS A 51 8.42 -4.04 -7.05
C LYS A 51 7.63 -2.74 -7.21
N GLU A 52 7.95 -1.93 -8.21
CA GLU A 52 7.25 -0.67 -8.50
C GLU A 52 5.76 -0.92 -8.79
N ALA A 53 5.44 -1.84 -9.71
CA ALA A 53 4.05 -2.18 -10.02
C ALA A 53 3.27 -2.70 -8.80
N ARG A 54 3.92 -3.49 -7.93
CA ARG A 54 3.29 -3.94 -6.68
C ARG A 54 3.07 -2.81 -5.68
N GLN A 55 4.00 -1.85 -5.61
CA GLN A 55 3.86 -0.68 -4.76
C GLN A 55 2.69 0.18 -5.22
N GLU A 56 2.56 0.44 -6.52
CA GLU A 56 1.44 1.21 -7.08
C GLU A 56 0.09 0.58 -6.72
N LEU A 57 -0.06 -0.74 -6.84
CA LEU A 57 -1.29 -1.43 -6.44
C LEU A 57 -1.56 -1.34 -4.95
N TYR A 58 -0.52 -1.43 -4.13
CA TYR A 58 -0.66 -1.25 -2.69
C TYR A 58 -1.13 0.17 -2.36
N ASP A 59 -0.55 1.18 -2.99
CA ASP A 59 -0.93 2.58 -2.80
C ASP A 59 -2.39 2.82 -3.23
N HIS A 60 -2.81 2.23 -4.36
CA HIS A 60 -4.21 2.26 -4.80
C HIS A 60 -5.16 1.57 -3.81
N ALA A 61 -4.78 0.41 -3.28
CA ALA A 61 -5.57 -0.29 -2.27
C ALA A 61 -5.69 0.56 -0.99
N LEU A 62 -4.61 1.24 -0.59
CA LEU A 62 -4.60 2.11 0.58
C LEU A 62 -5.54 3.32 0.39
N ILE A 63 -5.54 3.95 -0.79
CA ILE A 63 -6.50 5.02 -1.12
C ILE A 63 -7.93 4.54 -0.95
N ARG A 64 -8.25 3.32 -1.42
CA ARG A 64 -9.58 2.75 -1.25
C ARG A 64 -9.95 2.52 0.21
N VAL A 65 -9.03 1.98 1.01
CA VAL A 65 -9.22 1.81 2.46
C VAL A 65 -9.46 3.15 3.16
N GLN A 66 -8.73 4.20 2.78
CA GLN A 66 -8.94 5.54 3.32
C GLN A 66 -10.34 6.08 2.99
N ALA A 67 -10.80 5.92 1.74
CA ALA A 67 -12.14 6.33 1.34
C ALA A 67 -13.24 5.56 2.10
N GLU A 68 -13.11 4.24 2.26
CA GLU A 68 -14.04 3.42 3.04
C GLU A 68 -14.03 3.81 4.53
N THR A 69 -12.87 4.20 5.07
CA THR A 69 -12.74 4.73 6.43
C THR A 69 -13.50 6.05 6.59
N SER A 70 -13.39 6.98 5.64
CA SER A 70 -14.16 8.22 5.64
C SER A 70 -15.66 7.94 5.65
N GLN A 71 -16.13 7.02 4.80
CA GLN A 71 -17.55 6.65 4.74
C GLN A 71 -18.04 6.00 6.05
N ALA A 72 -17.21 5.19 6.70
CA ALA A 72 -17.53 4.60 7.99
C ALA A 72 -17.64 5.68 9.09
N LEU A 73 -16.77 6.69 9.07
CA LEU A 73 -16.87 7.84 9.99
C LEU A 73 -18.15 8.64 9.78
N ASP A 74 -18.54 8.89 8.53
CA ASP A 74 -19.82 9.57 8.22
C ASP A 74 -21.01 8.76 8.74
N THR A 75 -20.96 7.43 8.61
CA THR A 75 -22.00 6.54 9.15
C THR A 75 -22.07 6.63 10.68
N LEU A 76 -20.93 6.60 11.37
CA LEU A 76 -20.88 6.77 12.83
C LEU A 76 -21.39 8.16 13.25
N HIS A 77 -21.05 9.20 12.50
CA HIS A 77 -21.52 10.56 12.75
C HIS A 77 -23.05 10.64 12.64
N ASP A 78 -23.64 10.07 11.58
CA ASP A 78 -25.09 10.02 11.40
C ASP A 78 -25.77 9.29 12.56
N VAL A 79 -25.26 8.11 12.96
CA VAL A 79 -25.79 7.37 14.12
C VAL A 79 -25.70 8.19 15.41
N MET A 80 -24.59 8.90 15.63
CA MET A 80 -24.38 9.74 16.80
C MET A 80 -25.40 10.89 16.89
N VAL A 81 -25.74 11.51 15.76
CA VAL A 81 -26.60 12.70 15.69
C VAL A 81 -28.08 12.32 15.60
N ASN A 82 -28.44 11.32 14.79
CA ASN A 82 -29.82 11.07 14.35
C ASN A 82 -30.49 9.84 14.98
N SER A 83 -29.74 8.94 15.62
CA SER A 83 -30.34 7.77 16.29
C SER A 83 -31.32 8.21 17.38
N GLN A 84 -32.47 7.53 17.47
CA GLN A 84 -33.48 7.76 18.51
C GLN A 84 -33.17 7.01 19.82
N GLN A 85 -32.13 6.16 19.82
CA GLN A 85 -31.73 5.35 20.96
C GLN A 85 -30.39 5.85 21.51
N ASP A 86 -30.30 6.05 22.82
CA ASP A 86 -29.09 6.58 23.46
C ASP A 86 -27.89 5.62 23.36
N GLY A 87 -28.13 4.31 23.46
CA GLY A 87 -27.06 3.30 23.38
C GLY A 87 -26.24 3.40 22.08
N PRO A 88 -26.86 3.33 20.89
CA PRO A 88 -26.19 3.54 19.61
C PRO A 88 -25.49 4.91 19.50
N ARG A 89 -26.09 6.00 20.00
CA ARG A 89 -25.46 7.34 19.97
C ARG A 89 -24.16 7.37 20.76
N VAL A 90 -24.18 6.87 22.00
CA VAL A 90 -23.00 6.80 22.86
C VAL A 90 -21.93 5.89 22.27
N SER A 91 -22.34 4.77 21.67
CA SER A 91 -21.43 3.81 21.04
C SER A 91 -20.72 4.41 19.84
N ALA A 92 -21.44 5.15 18.99
CA ALA A 92 -20.87 5.84 17.85
C ALA A 92 -19.93 6.99 18.27
N ALA A 93 -20.33 7.79 19.26
CA ALA A 93 -19.47 8.84 19.83
C ALA A 93 -18.16 8.25 20.40
N LYS A 94 -18.25 7.15 21.16
CA LYS A 94 -17.08 6.46 21.70
C LYS A 94 -16.15 5.94 20.61
N ALA A 95 -16.70 5.32 19.56
CA ALA A 95 -15.91 4.82 18.43
C ALA A 95 -15.15 5.95 17.70
N ILE A 96 -15.79 7.11 17.49
CA ILE A 96 -15.15 8.29 16.89
C ILE A 96 -14.01 8.80 17.79
N LEU A 97 -14.24 8.93 19.09
CA LEU A 97 -13.23 9.39 20.04
C LEU A 97 -12.02 8.43 20.11
N GLU A 98 -12.27 7.12 20.16
CA GLU A 98 -11.20 6.11 20.15
C GLU A 98 -10.35 6.17 18.88
N MET A 99 -10.98 6.38 17.71
CA MET A 99 -10.26 6.54 16.45
C MET A 99 -9.41 7.81 16.46
N SER A 100 -9.93 8.92 17.00
CA SER A 100 -9.19 10.18 17.12
C SER A 100 -7.96 10.04 18.02
N THR A 101 -8.09 9.38 19.17
CA THR A 101 -6.95 9.15 20.08
C THR A 101 -5.87 8.30 19.42
N LYS A 102 -6.26 7.18 18.79
CA LYS A 102 -5.31 6.31 18.08
C LYS A 102 -4.59 7.03 16.95
N ARG A 103 -5.28 7.93 16.24
CA ARG A 103 -4.71 8.73 15.16
C ARG A 103 -3.67 9.72 15.70
N PHE A 104 -3.99 10.41 16.79
CA PHE A 104 -3.07 11.32 17.47
C PHE A 104 -1.81 10.59 17.97
N GLU A 105 -1.97 9.43 18.60
CA GLU A 105 -0.84 8.58 19.04
C GLU A 105 0.05 8.16 17.87
N HIS A 106 -0.52 7.80 16.71
CA HIS A 106 0.27 7.49 15.51
C HIS A 106 1.04 8.69 14.98
N GLU A 107 0.41 9.86 14.93
CA GLU A 107 1.08 11.09 14.48
C GLU A 107 2.23 11.48 15.41
N GLU A 108 2.03 11.41 16.74
CA GLU A 108 3.09 11.67 17.71
C GLU A 108 4.27 10.70 17.57
N ILE A 109 3.99 9.40 17.35
CA ILE A 109 5.04 8.40 17.13
C ILE A 109 5.82 8.70 15.85
N LEU A 110 5.13 9.04 14.75
CA LEU A 110 5.78 9.36 13.47
C LEU A 110 6.63 10.63 13.55
N ASP A 111 6.15 11.68 14.21
CA ASP A 111 6.90 12.91 14.42
C ASP A 111 8.16 12.67 15.25
N ARG A 112 8.04 11.88 16.33
CA ARG A 112 9.18 11.50 17.17
C ARG A 112 10.17 10.63 16.42
N LEU A 113 9.71 9.71 15.58
CA LEU A 113 10.57 8.87 14.73
C LEU A 113 11.33 9.73 13.71
N ALA A 114 10.66 10.66 13.04
CA ALA A 114 11.29 11.58 12.10
C ALA A 114 12.38 12.44 12.76
N ALA A 115 12.13 12.92 13.98
CA ALA A 115 13.13 13.66 14.76
C ALA A 115 14.37 12.80 15.09
N ILE A 116 14.17 11.53 15.47
CA ILE A 116 15.27 10.58 15.73
C ILE A 116 16.06 10.30 14.44
N GLU A 117 15.38 10.02 13.34
CA GLU A 117 16.02 9.76 12.04
C GLU A 117 16.81 10.97 11.55
N GLN A 118 16.36 12.19 11.83
CA GLN A 118 17.08 13.40 11.50
C GLN A 118 18.34 13.58 12.35
N ALA A 119 18.24 13.37 13.67
CA ALA A 119 19.39 13.46 14.58
C ALA A 119 20.47 12.43 14.23
N ASP A 120 20.09 11.18 13.93
CA ASP A 120 21.04 10.12 13.51
C ASP A 120 21.73 10.46 12.17
N LYS A 121 21.02 11.08 11.22
CA LYS A 121 21.61 11.58 9.97
C LYS A 121 22.63 12.70 10.22
N GLU A 122 22.38 13.58 11.18
CA GLU A 122 23.27 14.68 11.54
C GLU A 122 24.53 14.18 12.25
N GLU A 123 24.41 13.24 13.18
CA GLU A 123 25.55 12.61 13.89
C GLU A 123 26.48 11.85 12.92
N LYS A 124 25.89 11.11 11.95
CA LYS A 124 26.65 10.43 10.89
C LYS A 124 27.35 11.39 9.92
N ARG A 125 26.86 12.62 9.79
CA ARG A 125 27.51 13.68 8.98
C ARG A 125 28.64 14.38 9.73
N GLY A 126 28.57 14.47 11.06
CA GLY A 126 29.61 15.07 11.91
C GLY A 126 30.81 14.16 12.19
N THR A 127 30.67 12.84 11.98
CA THR A 127 31.74 11.84 12.20
C THR A 127 32.56 11.53 10.93
N LYS A 128 32.49 12.39 9.90
CA LYS A 128 33.29 12.31 8.66
C LYS A 128 34.18 13.55 8.53
#